data_AF-A0A847T1A1-F1
#
_entry.id   AF-A0A847T1A1-F1
#
_cell.length_a   1.000
_cell.length_b   1.000
_cell.length_c   1.000
_cell.angle_alpha   90.00
_cell.angle_beta   90.00
_cell.angle_gamma   90.00
#
_symmetry.space_group_name_H-M   'P 1'
#
loop_
_entity.id
_entity.type
_entity.pdbx_description
1 polymer ?
#
loop_
_entity_poly.entity_id
_entity_poly.type
_entity_poly.pdbx_seq_one_letter_code
_entity_poly.pdbx_strand_id
1 'polypeptide(L)'
;MEAGANFCHKCGQAVTPYSFTPVHPQYPPYQPVKDTTIRDLGMGIGTYATIALLVLMAVNVLIAIWGIGQVYPHMDRHIYLFIITPYIVNFAELGGWPFFIYYVLLVAAIGASLVWAVVKSAKPLVSELKIDYPAQGHSPVYVIGTVLMAIVSFNVVYYLIVGVVGIDPTTPSFSTRELWQTLFGFAHASVWEEVASRILLIGVPLLLIDLVRRTKNPDLKMRKVSNYLLGGGFAIGKKEAFLMVFSSLMFGAAHIFSWDLYKILPAAVAGLAFAYLFLKLGVYASILMHFGIDFMSVPLSVFPDNYEITMLLGLAILVWVGVGLLYMLLYASKGLGWILGRRIWPDIPWERPLPTAPMPQHYPPYYPQGVGYGQPPAPIPPPQQVPRDPTAIGYVCKSCGNREATYVDGELTCLKCGNRG
;
A
#
# COMPACT_ATOMS: atom_id res chain seq x y z
N MET A 1 22.74 73.61 13.82
CA MET A 1 22.73 72.36 14.63
C MET A 1 21.75 71.42 13.95
N GLU A 2 22.22 70.21 13.67
CA GLU A 2 21.88 69.41 12.50
C GLU A 2 20.55 68.65 12.62
N ALA A 3 19.83 68.57 11.50
CA ALA A 3 18.71 67.66 11.30
C ALA A 3 19.25 66.22 11.15
N GLY A 4 19.24 65.46 12.23
CA GLY A 4 19.64 64.05 12.24
C GLY A 4 18.64 63.20 11.46
N ALA A 5 19.07 62.63 10.34
CA ALA A 5 18.25 61.80 9.48
C ALA A 5 18.11 60.38 10.05
N ASN A 6 16.87 59.92 10.29
CA ASN A 6 16.57 58.59 10.82
C ASN A 6 16.71 57.50 9.74
N PHE A 7 17.95 57.10 9.46
CA PHE A 7 18.26 55.99 8.55
C PHE A 7 19.09 54.90 9.25
N CYS A 8 18.88 53.64 8.87
CA CYS A 8 19.69 52.53 9.33
C CYS A 8 21.12 52.59 8.74
N HIS A 9 22.15 52.64 9.59
CA HIS A 9 23.55 52.80 9.13
C HIS A 9 24.10 51.63 8.28
N LYS A 10 23.44 50.47 8.26
CA LYS A 10 23.89 49.29 7.51
C LYS A 10 23.26 49.13 6.13
N CYS A 11 22.05 49.67 5.90
CA CYS A 11 21.32 49.47 4.66
C CYS A 11 20.61 50.71 4.10
N GLY A 12 20.66 51.85 4.80
CA GLY A 12 20.13 53.11 4.31
C GLY A 12 18.60 53.23 4.26
N GLN A 13 17.85 52.27 4.79
CA GLN A 13 16.39 52.40 4.87
C GLN A 13 15.94 53.38 5.96
N ALA A 14 14.90 54.15 5.65
CA ALA A 14 14.27 55.09 6.57
C ALA A 14 13.56 54.33 7.70
N VAL A 15 13.85 54.70 8.95
CA VAL A 15 13.16 54.11 10.11
C VAL A 15 11.85 54.88 10.30
N THR A 16 10.72 54.25 9.96
CA THR A 16 9.41 54.82 10.27
C THR A 16 9.21 54.83 11.79
N PRO A 17 8.79 55.97 12.39
CA PRO A 17 8.50 56.02 13.81
C PRO A 17 7.34 55.07 14.12
N TYR A 18 7.57 54.21 15.11
CA TYR A 18 6.67 53.17 15.61
C TYR A 18 5.19 53.56 15.54
N SER A 19 4.47 52.99 14.58
CA SER A 19 3.04 52.78 14.71
C SER A 19 2.85 51.67 15.76
N PHE A 20 2.33 52.03 16.94
CA PHE A 20 1.81 51.06 17.90
C PHE A 20 0.63 50.33 17.25
N THR A 21 0.91 49.28 16.49
CA THR A 21 -0.07 48.23 16.25
C THR A 21 -0.16 47.41 17.54
N PRO A 22 -1.35 47.22 18.13
CA PRO A 22 -1.50 46.31 19.25
C PRO A 22 -1.00 44.95 18.79
N VAL A 23 0.07 44.45 19.42
CA VAL A 23 0.46 43.06 19.29
C VAL A 23 -0.64 42.27 20.02
N HIS A 24 -1.70 41.91 19.29
CA HIS A 24 -2.58 40.87 19.74
C HIS A 24 -1.70 39.64 20.02
N PRO A 25 -1.80 39.01 21.21
CA PRO A 25 -1.12 37.74 21.43
C PRO A 25 -1.58 36.81 20.30
N GLN A 26 -0.64 36.44 19.41
CA GLN A 26 -0.89 35.37 18.47
C GLN A 26 -0.95 34.09 19.31
N TYR A 27 -2.14 33.79 19.82
CA TYR A 27 -2.44 32.46 20.29
C TYR A 27 -2.13 31.52 19.13
N PRO A 28 -1.37 30.43 19.35
CA PRO A 28 -1.19 29.43 18.31
C PRO A 28 -2.59 29.05 17.79
N PRO A 29 -2.77 28.93 16.46
CA PRO A 29 -4.07 28.60 15.90
C PRO A 29 -4.60 27.38 16.65
N TYR A 30 -5.82 27.50 17.18
CA TYR A 30 -6.49 26.41 17.89
C TYR A 30 -6.45 25.17 16.98
N GLN A 31 -5.60 24.22 17.33
CA GLN A 31 -5.61 22.91 16.70
C GLN A 31 -6.68 22.12 17.45
N PRO A 32 -7.84 21.84 16.83
CA PRO A 32 -8.82 21.00 17.48
C PRO A 32 -8.16 19.68 17.89
N VAL A 33 -8.42 19.24 19.11
CA VAL A 33 -7.97 17.93 19.58
C VAL A 33 -8.47 16.90 18.57
N LYS A 34 -7.55 16.16 17.94
CA LYS A 34 -7.89 15.14 16.94
C LYS A 34 -8.56 13.98 17.67
N ASP A 35 -9.89 13.93 17.63
CA ASP A 35 -10.64 12.78 18.13
C ASP A 35 -10.18 11.51 17.42
N THR A 36 -9.74 10.51 18.17
CA THR A 36 -9.37 9.21 17.61
C THR A 36 -10.62 8.53 17.04
N THR A 37 -10.62 8.25 15.74
CA THR A 37 -11.75 7.59 15.06
C THR A 37 -11.58 6.07 15.05
N ILE A 38 -12.67 5.33 14.78
CA ILE A 38 -12.63 3.87 14.53
C ILE A 38 -11.63 3.53 13.41
N ARG A 39 -11.47 4.44 12.44
CA ARG A 39 -10.53 4.29 11.34
C ARG A 39 -9.07 4.42 11.78
N ASP A 40 -8.80 5.33 12.73
CA ASP A 40 -7.48 5.48 13.36
C ASP A 40 -7.15 4.24 14.20
N LEU A 41 -8.12 3.73 14.98
CA LEU A 41 -7.96 2.49 15.74
C LEU A 41 -7.67 1.29 14.84
N GLY A 42 -8.46 1.12 13.77
CA GLY A 42 -8.26 0.05 12.79
C GLY A 42 -6.87 0.10 12.15
N MET A 43 -6.43 1.29 11.76
CA MET A 43 -5.07 1.51 11.26
C MET A 43 -4.02 1.14 12.31
N GLY A 44 -4.16 1.59 13.55
CA GLY A 44 -3.24 1.26 14.63
C GLY A 44 -3.12 -0.26 14.84
N ILE A 45 -4.25 -0.96 14.94
CA ILE A 45 -4.30 -2.42 15.07
C ILE A 45 -3.57 -3.10 13.91
N GLY A 46 -3.84 -2.71 12.66
CA GLY A 46 -3.16 -3.27 11.50
C GLY A 46 -1.67 -2.98 11.47
N THR A 47 -1.24 -1.81 11.94
CA THR A 47 0.19 -1.48 12.06
C THR A 47 0.89 -2.41 13.04
N TYR A 48 0.39 -2.54 14.27
CA TYR A 48 1.02 -3.40 15.28
C TYR A 48 1.00 -4.88 14.89
N ALA A 49 -0.12 -5.36 14.32
CA ALA A 49 -0.21 -6.73 13.82
C ALA A 49 0.79 -6.99 12.68
N THR A 50 0.97 -6.01 11.79
CA THR A 50 1.99 -6.05 10.74
C THR A 50 3.42 -6.08 11.30
N ILE A 51 3.71 -5.37 12.39
CA ILE A 51 5.04 -5.44 13.03
C ILE A 51 5.33 -6.85 13.54
N ALA A 52 4.36 -7.48 14.22
CA ALA A 52 4.50 -8.86 14.67
C ALA A 52 4.74 -9.82 13.49
N LEU A 53 4.01 -9.63 12.39
CA LEU A 53 4.22 -10.39 11.16
C LEU A 53 5.61 -10.14 10.56
N LEU A 54 6.09 -8.89 10.55
CA LEU A 54 7.41 -8.55 10.04
C LEU A 54 8.53 -9.24 10.83
N VAL A 55 8.36 -9.39 12.15
CA VAL A 55 9.29 -10.16 12.99
C VAL A 55 9.30 -11.63 12.57
N LEU A 56 8.13 -12.25 12.37
CA LEU A 56 8.04 -13.62 11.86
C LEU A 56 8.71 -13.74 10.47
N MET A 57 8.48 -12.77 9.57
CA MET A 57 9.10 -12.76 8.24
C MET A 57 10.62 -12.67 8.32
N ALA A 58 11.16 -11.85 9.24
CA ALA A 58 12.60 -11.77 9.47
C ALA A 58 13.16 -13.11 9.97
N VAL A 59 12.49 -13.75 10.93
CA VAL A 59 12.84 -15.10 11.40
C VAL A 59 12.81 -16.11 10.25
N ASN A 60 11.77 -16.08 9.42
CA ASN A 60 11.65 -16.97 8.27
C ASN A 60 12.75 -16.73 7.23
N VAL A 61 13.21 -15.48 7.02
CA VAL A 61 14.37 -15.21 6.17
C VAL A 61 15.64 -15.82 6.76
N LEU A 62 15.84 -15.75 8.08
CA LEU A 62 16.95 -16.43 8.74
C LEU A 62 16.87 -17.96 8.58
N ILE A 63 15.66 -18.53 8.68
CA ILE A 63 15.42 -19.96 8.41
C ILE A 63 15.76 -20.30 6.96
N ALA A 64 15.37 -19.46 5.99
CA ALA A 64 15.69 -19.68 4.57
C ALA A 64 17.20 -19.61 4.31
N ILE A 65 17.93 -18.71 4.99
CA ILE A 65 19.39 -18.63 4.95
C ILE A 65 20.02 -19.88 5.56
N TRP A 66 19.57 -20.31 6.74
CA TRP A 66 20.00 -21.56 7.35
C TRP A 66 19.67 -22.78 6.48
N GLY A 67 18.55 -22.73 5.76
CA GLY A 67 18.09 -23.72 4.79
C GLY A 67 19.09 -23.98 3.65
N ILE A 68 20.02 -23.07 3.38
CA ILE A 68 21.12 -23.30 2.42
C ILE A 68 21.92 -24.53 2.83
N GLY A 69 22.20 -24.70 4.13
CA GLY A 69 22.88 -25.87 4.66
C GLY A 69 22.04 -27.15 4.59
N GLN A 70 20.71 -27.03 4.56
CA GLN A 70 19.78 -28.17 4.44
C GLN A 70 19.62 -28.61 2.97
N VAL A 71 19.70 -27.69 2.01
CA VAL A 71 19.57 -28.00 0.58
C VAL A 71 20.89 -28.47 -0.04
N TYR A 72 22.04 -28.00 0.48
CA TYR A 72 23.37 -28.35 -0.02
C TYR A 72 23.65 -29.87 -0.16
N PRO A 73 23.27 -30.74 0.79
CA PRO A 73 23.49 -32.19 0.66
C PRO A 73 22.70 -32.84 -0.48
N HIS A 74 21.67 -32.16 -1.01
CA HIS A 74 20.74 -32.68 -2.01
C HIS A 74 20.98 -32.08 -3.41
N MET A 75 22.21 -31.65 -3.69
CA MET A 75 22.62 -31.12 -5.00
C MET A 75 22.41 -32.11 -6.16
N ASP A 76 22.32 -33.40 -5.87
CA ASP A 76 22.02 -34.47 -6.83
C ASP A 76 20.58 -34.43 -7.37
N ARG A 77 19.71 -33.61 -6.78
CA ARG A 77 18.31 -33.49 -7.19
C ARG A 77 18.12 -32.54 -8.36
N HIS A 78 17.00 -32.75 -9.06
CA HIS A 78 16.62 -32.02 -10.26
C HIS A 78 15.31 -31.26 -10.04
N ILE A 79 15.22 -30.06 -10.61
CA ILE A 79 14.03 -29.21 -10.58
C ILE A 79 13.71 -28.66 -11.96
N TYR A 80 12.47 -28.27 -12.17
CA TYR A 80 12.01 -27.71 -13.43
C TYR A 80 11.64 -26.24 -13.27
N LEU A 81 12.17 -25.40 -14.15
CA LEU A 81 11.64 -24.06 -14.37
C LEU A 81 10.46 -24.16 -15.34
N PHE A 82 9.40 -23.44 -15.00
CA PHE A 82 8.15 -23.49 -15.74
C PHE A 82 7.59 -22.11 -16.06
N ILE A 83 6.74 -22.05 -17.07
CA ILE A 83 5.87 -20.91 -17.34
C ILE A 83 4.42 -21.28 -17.05
N ILE A 84 3.64 -20.30 -16.61
CA ILE A 84 2.23 -20.47 -16.33
C ILE A 84 1.45 -20.14 -17.60
N THR A 85 0.89 -21.17 -18.22
CA THR A 85 -0.17 -21.07 -19.21
C THR A 85 -1.45 -21.63 -18.57
N PRO A 86 -2.56 -21.93 -19.29
CA PRO A 86 -3.63 -22.71 -18.68
C PRO A 86 -3.14 -24.06 -18.11
N TYR A 87 -1.93 -24.47 -18.52
CA TYR A 87 -1.14 -25.58 -17.97
C TYR A 87 0.23 -25.09 -17.47
N ILE A 88 0.84 -25.83 -16.54
CA ILE A 88 2.24 -25.62 -16.17
C ILE A 88 3.11 -26.26 -17.26
N VAL A 89 3.92 -25.44 -17.94
CA VAL A 89 4.81 -25.91 -19.01
C VAL A 89 6.25 -25.74 -18.56
N ASN A 90 6.92 -26.87 -18.33
CA ASN A 90 8.35 -26.93 -17.99
C ASN A 90 9.19 -26.63 -19.24
N PHE A 91 10.20 -25.77 -19.13
CA PHE A 91 11.07 -25.41 -20.25
C PHE A 91 12.57 -25.58 -19.97
N ALA A 92 12.97 -25.70 -18.70
CA ALA A 92 14.35 -25.95 -18.32
C ALA A 92 14.42 -26.84 -17.09
N GLU A 93 15.45 -27.67 -17.02
CA GLU A 93 15.77 -28.52 -15.87
C GLU A 93 17.09 -28.06 -15.27
N LEU A 94 17.15 -27.92 -13.95
CA LEU A 94 18.36 -27.60 -13.21
C LEU A 94 18.67 -28.75 -12.25
N GLY A 95 19.89 -29.27 -12.31
CA GLY A 95 20.44 -30.22 -11.34
C GLY A 95 21.88 -29.85 -10.97
N GLY A 96 22.44 -30.49 -9.94
CA GLY A 96 23.82 -30.24 -9.50
C GLY A 96 24.04 -28.82 -8.94
N TRP A 97 25.19 -28.23 -9.28
CA TRP A 97 25.53 -26.86 -8.90
C TRP A 97 24.53 -25.79 -9.36
N PRO A 98 24.01 -25.82 -10.61
CA PRO A 98 22.94 -24.91 -11.03
C PRO A 98 21.72 -24.90 -10.10
N PHE A 99 21.26 -26.06 -9.62
CA PHE A 99 20.14 -26.14 -8.67
C PHE A 99 20.47 -25.45 -7.34
N PHE A 100 21.66 -25.70 -6.79
CA PHE A 100 22.06 -25.09 -5.52
C PHE A 100 22.28 -23.58 -5.63
N ILE A 101 22.97 -23.12 -6.68
CA ILE A 101 23.15 -21.69 -6.95
C ILE A 101 21.79 -21.02 -7.12
N TYR A 102 20.86 -21.68 -7.81
CA TYR A 102 19.50 -21.20 -7.97
C TYR A 102 18.80 -21.02 -6.62
N TYR A 103 18.89 -21.99 -5.70
CA TYR A 103 18.33 -21.83 -4.35
C TYR A 103 18.94 -20.64 -3.58
N VAL A 104 20.26 -20.45 -3.64
CA VAL A 104 20.92 -19.28 -3.03
C VAL A 104 20.38 -17.97 -3.61
N LEU A 105 20.12 -17.91 -4.92
CA LEU A 105 19.51 -16.75 -5.58
C LEU A 105 18.06 -16.51 -5.11
N LEU A 106 17.27 -17.57 -4.89
CA LEU A 106 15.93 -17.46 -4.33
C LEU A 106 15.97 -16.82 -2.93
N VAL A 107 16.83 -17.34 -2.05
CA VAL A 107 17.00 -16.80 -0.69
C VAL A 107 17.47 -15.34 -0.73
N ALA A 108 18.41 -15.00 -1.61
CA ALA A 108 18.88 -13.63 -1.80
C ALA A 108 17.76 -12.70 -2.29
N ALA A 109 16.92 -13.15 -3.22
CA ALA A 109 15.77 -12.37 -3.72
C ALA A 109 14.73 -12.10 -2.62
N ILE A 110 14.44 -13.09 -1.78
CA ILE A 110 13.54 -12.94 -0.63
C ILE A 110 14.13 -11.96 0.39
N GLY A 111 15.39 -12.15 0.78
CA GLY A 111 16.08 -11.26 1.72
C GLY A 111 16.16 -9.81 1.23
N ALA A 112 16.51 -9.61 -0.05
CA ALA A 112 16.52 -8.29 -0.68
C ALA A 112 15.12 -7.66 -0.71
N SER A 113 14.07 -8.47 -0.94
CA SER A 113 12.69 -7.99 -0.94
C SER A 113 12.24 -7.51 0.45
N LEU A 114 12.60 -8.24 1.51
CA LEU A 114 12.36 -7.83 2.88
C LEU A 114 13.08 -6.53 3.22
N VAL A 115 14.39 -6.45 2.96
CA VAL A 115 15.19 -5.25 3.23
C VAL A 115 14.62 -4.05 2.49
N TRP A 116 14.28 -4.21 1.21
CA TRP A 116 13.72 -3.14 0.40
C TRP A 116 12.34 -2.67 0.90
N ALA A 117 11.49 -3.59 1.34
CA ALA A 117 10.19 -3.27 1.94
C ALA A 117 10.37 -2.45 3.23
N VAL A 118 11.28 -2.85 4.11
CA VAL A 118 11.58 -2.15 5.36
C VAL A 118 12.16 -0.76 5.09
N VAL A 119 13.14 -0.64 4.20
CA VAL A 119 13.77 0.65 3.85
C VAL A 119 12.76 1.63 3.30
N LYS A 120 11.87 1.18 2.39
CA LYS A 120 10.80 2.05 1.87
C LYS A 120 9.74 2.39 2.90
N SER A 121 9.57 1.56 3.92
CA SER A 121 8.58 1.76 4.98
C SER A 121 9.07 2.65 6.11
N ALA A 122 10.39 2.84 6.26
CA ALA A 122 10.98 3.51 7.41
C ALA A 122 10.35 4.88 7.76
N LYS A 123 10.09 5.73 6.76
CA LYS A 123 9.45 7.05 6.98
C LYS A 123 7.95 6.95 7.30
N PRO A 124 7.11 6.36 6.42
CA PRO A 124 5.66 6.30 6.68
C PRO A 124 5.31 5.48 7.92
N LEU A 125 6.08 4.43 8.24
CA LEU A 125 5.82 3.56 9.38
C LEU A 125 5.95 4.30 10.73
N VAL A 126 6.82 5.31 10.83
CA VAL A 126 6.92 6.13 12.05
C VAL A 126 5.63 6.90 12.32
N SER A 127 4.97 7.40 11.29
CA SER A 127 3.64 8.03 11.42
C SER A 127 2.58 7.00 11.79
N GLU A 128 2.60 5.83 11.14
CA GLU A 128 1.63 4.76 11.39
C GLU A 128 1.71 4.23 12.83
N LEU A 129 2.91 4.12 13.40
CA LEU A 129 3.13 3.72 14.80
C LEU A 129 2.59 4.76 15.79
N LYS A 130 2.56 6.04 15.39
CA LYS A 130 1.93 7.12 16.16
C LYS A 130 0.43 7.22 15.93
N ILE A 131 -0.15 6.31 15.15
CA ILE A 131 -1.57 6.34 14.75
C ILE A 131 -1.90 7.64 13.98
N ASP A 132 -0.93 8.10 13.20
CA ASP A 132 -1.06 9.24 12.30
C ASP A 132 -1.03 8.80 10.84
N TYR A 133 -1.92 9.36 10.04
CA TYR A 133 -1.96 9.10 8.62
C TYR A 133 -0.69 9.65 7.94
N PRO A 134 0.10 8.81 7.26
CA PRO A 134 1.30 9.29 6.59
C PRO A 134 0.93 10.20 5.41
N ALA A 135 1.62 11.33 5.28
CA ALA A 135 1.39 12.29 4.20
C ALA A 135 1.59 11.70 2.79
N GLN A 136 2.43 10.66 2.67
CA GLN A 136 2.77 9.99 1.40
C GLN A 136 1.95 8.71 1.15
N GLY A 137 0.97 8.41 2.00
CA GLY A 137 0.24 7.15 2.01
C GLY A 137 0.93 6.06 2.82
N HIS A 138 0.23 4.93 2.99
CA HIS A 138 0.66 3.85 3.85
C HIS A 138 2.01 3.24 3.46
N SER A 139 2.74 2.76 4.45
CA SER A 139 4.01 2.08 4.23
C SER A 139 3.83 0.78 3.44
N PRO A 140 4.80 0.39 2.58
CA PRO A 140 4.75 -0.91 1.89
C PRO A 140 4.56 -2.09 2.85
N VAL A 141 5.24 -2.09 3.99
CA VAL A 141 5.13 -3.14 5.01
C VAL A 141 3.70 -3.20 5.56
N TYR A 142 3.09 -2.05 5.91
CA TYR A 142 1.69 -1.99 6.32
C TYR A 142 0.78 -2.61 5.26
N VAL A 143 0.89 -2.19 4.00
CA VAL A 143 0.03 -2.69 2.91
C VAL A 143 0.22 -4.18 2.67
N ILE A 144 1.46 -4.69 2.67
CA ILE A 144 1.76 -6.12 2.51
C ILE A 144 1.14 -6.89 3.67
N GLY A 145 1.37 -6.45 4.91
CA GLY A 145 0.89 -7.15 6.11
C GLY A 145 -0.63 -7.20 6.20
N THR A 146 -1.32 -6.08 5.99
CA THR A 146 -2.79 -6.04 6.06
C THR A 146 -3.46 -6.82 4.93
N VAL A 147 -2.87 -6.83 3.73
CA VAL A 147 -3.35 -7.66 2.62
C VAL A 147 -3.10 -9.14 2.90
N LEU A 148 -1.92 -9.52 3.42
CA LEU A 148 -1.62 -10.89 3.84
C LEU A 148 -2.61 -11.39 4.88
N MET A 149 -2.84 -10.62 5.95
CA MET A 149 -3.82 -10.95 6.99
C MET A 149 -5.22 -11.13 6.40
N ALA A 150 -5.64 -10.25 5.48
CA ALA A 150 -6.92 -10.38 4.78
C ALA A 150 -7.03 -11.67 3.97
N ILE A 151 -5.96 -12.08 3.27
CA ILE A 151 -5.94 -13.34 2.51
C ILE A 151 -5.95 -14.56 3.43
N VAL A 152 -5.18 -14.54 4.53
CA VAL A 152 -5.19 -15.61 5.53
C VAL A 152 -6.59 -15.78 6.11
N SER A 153 -7.25 -14.67 6.43
CA SER A 153 -8.62 -14.67 6.94
C SER A 153 -9.62 -15.20 5.93
N PHE A 154 -9.50 -14.76 4.67
CA PHE A 154 -10.31 -15.28 3.57
C PHE A 154 -10.15 -16.81 3.44
N ASN A 155 -8.92 -17.31 3.48
CA ASN A 155 -8.64 -18.75 3.40
C ASN A 155 -9.30 -19.51 4.55
N VAL A 156 -9.17 -19.03 5.80
CA VAL A 156 -9.81 -19.66 6.96
C VAL A 156 -11.33 -19.69 6.80
N VAL A 157 -11.95 -18.55 6.48
CA VAL A 157 -13.41 -18.48 6.27
C VAL A 157 -13.86 -19.40 5.15
N TYR A 158 -13.14 -19.40 4.02
CA TYR A 158 -13.44 -20.25 2.88
C TYR A 158 -13.40 -21.73 3.25
N TYR A 159 -12.33 -22.19 3.89
CA TYR A 159 -12.19 -23.59 4.28
C TYR A 159 -13.18 -24.01 5.37
N LEU A 160 -13.56 -23.10 6.28
CA LEU A 160 -14.66 -23.35 7.22
C LEU A 160 -15.99 -23.54 6.49
N ILE A 161 -16.29 -22.73 5.47
CA ILE A 161 -17.51 -22.89 4.65
C ILE A 161 -17.50 -24.22 3.91
N VAL A 162 -16.37 -24.57 3.28
CA VAL A 162 -16.23 -25.84 2.56
C VAL A 162 -16.40 -27.03 3.50
N GLY A 163 -15.80 -26.99 4.69
CA GLY A 163 -15.94 -28.02 5.72
C GLY A 163 -17.38 -28.16 6.25
N VAL A 164 -18.11 -27.05 6.42
CA VAL A 164 -19.53 -27.08 6.84
C VAL A 164 -20.42 -27.77 5.81
N VAL A 165 -20.05 -27.74 4.52
CA VAL A 165 -20.76 -28.44 3.44
C VAL A 165 -20.38 -29.93 3.35
N GLY A 166 -19.52 -30.42 4.26
CA GLY A 166 -19.11 -31.82 4.32
C GLY A 166 -18.05 -32.20 3.28
N ILE A 167 -17.32 -31.20 2.78
CA ILE A 167 -16.20 -31.41 1.87
C ILE A 167 -14.92 -31.29 2.69
N ASP A 168 -14.04 -32.28 2.58
CA ASP A 168 -12.70 -32.28 3.17
C ASP A 168 -11.66 -32.07 2.07
N PRO A 169 -11.17 -30.83 1.87
CA PRO A 169 -10.14 -30.53 0.89
C PRO A 169 -8.87 -31.35 1.11
N THR A 170 -8.36 -31.97 0.06
CA THR A 170 -7.05 -32.61 0.13
C THR A 170 -5.96 -31.57 0.00
N THR A 171 -4.94 -31.69 0.83
CA THR A 171 -3.72 -30.89 0.71
C THR A 171 -2.58 -31.80 0.26
N PRO A 172 -1.58 -31.29 -0.46
CA PRO A 172 -0.35 -32.05 -0.70
C PRO A 172 0.18 -32.56 0.63
N SER A 173 0.69 -33.80 0.65
CA SER A 173 1.34 -34.32 1.85
C SER A 173 2.58 -33.50 2.16
N PHE A 174 2.49 -32.62 3.16
CA PHE A 174 3.61 -31.86 3.70
C PHE A 174 4.27 -32.57 4.89
N SER A 175 3.55 -33.45 5.58
CA SER A 175 4.06 -34.23 6.72
C SER A 175 5.04 -35.34 6.32
N THR A 176 5.02 -35.78 5.06
CA THR A 176 5.94 -36.80 4.54
C THR A 176 7.11 -36.22 3.75
N ARG A 177 7.19 -34.89 3.61
CA ARG A 177 8.29 -34.23 2.88
C ARG A 177 9.46 -34.02 3.83
N GLU A 178 10.67 -34.23 3.30
CA GLU A 178 11.88 -33.85 4.02
C GLU A 178 11.96 -32.33 4.14
N LEU A 179 12.53 -31.83 5.24
CA LEU A 179 12.56 -30.40 5.55
C LEU A 179 13.15 -29.56 4.41
N TRP A 180 14.21 -30.04 3.75
CA TRP A 180 14.83 -29.34 2.62
C TRP A 180 13.86 -29.17 1.44
N GLN A 181 12.97 -30.13 1.19
CA GLN A 181 11.98 -30.06 0.10
C GLN A 181 10.96 -28.96 0.37
N THR A 182 10.54 -28.82 1.63
CA THR A 182 9.64 -27.75 2.06
C THR A 182 10.32 -26.39 1.95
N LEU A 183 11.54 -26.25 2.47
CA LEU A 183 12.29 -25.00 2.40
C LEU A 183 12.60 -24.58 0.96
N PHE A 184 13.04 -25.52 0.12
CA PHE A 184 13.28 -25.27 -1.29
C PHE A 184 11.98 -24.95 -2.03
N GLY A 185 10.96 -25.80 -1.89
CA GLY A 185 9.71 -25.69 -2.63
C GLY A 185 8.98 -24.38 -2.35
N PHE A 186 8.92 -23.95 -1.10
CA PHE A 186 8.32 -22.68 -0.72
C PHE A 186 9.15 -21.48 -1.18
N ALA A 187 10.48 -21.51 -1.05
CA ALA A 187 11.32 -20.42 -1.55
C ALA A 187 11.22 -20.28 -3.07
N HIS A 188 11.15 -21.43 -3.77
CA HIS A 188 10.92 -21.51 -5.20
C HIS A 188 9.57 -20.91 -5.60
N ALA A 189 8.48 -21.35 -4.96
CA ALA A 189 7.14 -20.82 -5.22
C ALA A 189 7.08 -19.31 -5.00
N SER A 190 7.58 -18.85 -3.86
CA SER A 190 7.55 -17.44 -3.44
C SER A 190 8.26 -16.47 -4.40
N VAL A 191 9.27 -16.93 -5.15
CA VAL A 191 10.01 -16.06 -6.09
C VAL A 191 9.66 -16.37 -7.53
N TRP A 192 9.75 -17.64 -7.93
CA TRP A 192 9.60 -18.03 -9.33
C TRP A 192 8.16 -17.87 -9.82
N GLU A 193 7.17 -18.22 -9.02
CA GLU A 193 5.77 -18.05 -9.43
C GLU A 193 5.40 -16.58 -9.56
N GLU A 194 6.00 -15.69 -8.76
CA GLU A 194 5.82 -14.25 -8.90
C GLU A 194 6.52 -13.71 -10.15
N VAL A 195 7.70 -14.19 -10.48
CA VAL A 195 8.36 -13.86 -11.75
C VAL A 195 7.51 -14.33 -12.93
N ALA A 196 7.07 -15.59 -12.93
CA ALA A 196 6.29 -16.16 -14.02
C ALA A 196 4.91 -15.50 -14.14
N SER A 197 4.17 -15.33 -13.04
CA SER A 197 2.79 -14.82 -13.07
C SER A 197 2.70 -13.30 -13.16
N ARG A 198 3.64 -12.54 -12.60
CA ARG A 198 3.59 -11.07 -12.61
C ARG A 198 4.35 -10.47 -13.76
N ILE A 199 5.59 -10.91 -13.98
CA ILE A 199 6.39 -10.33 -15.05
C ILE A 199 5.86 -10.81 -16.40
N LEU A 200 5.65 -12.12 -16.58
CA LEU A 200 5.26 -12.65 -17.89
C LEU A 200 3.77 -12.46 -18.22
N LEU A 201 2.86 -12.53 -17.23
CA LEU A 201 1.41 -12.39 -17.50
C LEU A 201 0.85 -10.98 -17.29
N ILE A 202 1.60 -10.07 -16.65
CA ILE A 202 1.16 -8.69 -16.42
C ILE A 202 2.17 -7.70 -17.01
N GLY A 203 3.41 -7.73 -16.53
CA GLY A 203 4.47 -6.78 -16.88
C GLY A 203 4.76 -6.69 -18.38
N VAL A 204 5.13 -7.83 -18.96
CA VAL A 204 5.44 -7.97 -20.40
C VAL A 204 4.22 -7.61 -21.26
N PRO A 205 3.00 -8.15 -21.02
CA PRO A 205 1.81 -7.75 -21.75
C PRO A 205 1.50 -6.25 -21.64
N LEU A 206 1.64 -5.64 -20.45
CA LEU A 206 1.45 -4.19 -20.28
C LEU A 206 2.45 -3.38 -21.11
N LEU A 207 3.73 -3.80 -21.13
CA LEU A 207 4.76 -3.17 -21.93
C LEU A 207 4.40 -3.23 -23.41
N LEU A 208 4.01 -4.41 -23.90
CA LEU A 208 3.61 -4.60 -25.30
C LEU A 208 2.38 -3.75 -25.67
N ILE A 209 1.35 -3.72 -24.81
CA ILE A 209 0.16 -2.90 -25.01
C ILE A 209 0.54 -1.42 -25.11
N ASP A 210 1.41 -0.93 -24.23
CA ASP A 210 1.81 0.47 -24.22
C ASP A 210 2.71 0.83 -25.41
N LEU A 211 3.59 -0.08 -25.84
CA LEU A 211 4.38 0.07 -27.07
C LEU A 211 3.46 0.17 -28.30
N VAL A 212 2.50 -0.74 -28.45
CA VAL A 212 1.54 -0.73 -29.58
C VAL A 212 0.69 0.54 -29.57
N ARG A 213 0.24 0.98 -28.40
CA ARG A 213 -0.52 2.24 -28.26
C ARG A 213 0.33 3.45 -28.63
N ARG A 214 1.61 3.46 -28.30
CA ARG A 214 2.53 4.54 -28.65
C ARG A 214 2.82 4.60 -30.15
N THR A 215 2.85 3.46 -30.84
CA THR A 215 2.93 3.43 -32.31
C THR A 215 1.73 4.16 -32.96
N LYS A 216 0.55 4.08 -32.34
CA LYS A 216 -0.65 4.79 -32.82
C LYS A 216 -0.75 6.25 -32.35
N ASN A 217 -0.15 6.55 -31.19
CA ASN A 217 -0.14 7.89 -30.61
C ASN A 217 1.21 8.14 -29.90
N PRO A 218 2.20 8.74 -30.59
CA PRO A 218 3.56 8.92 -30.08
C PRO A 218 3.67 9.77 -28.80
N ASP A 219 2.67 10.62 -28.54
CA ASP A 219 2.62 11.52 -27.37
C ASP A 219 2.24 10.80 -26.07
N LEU A 220 1.80 9.54 -26.16
CA LEU A 220 1.50 8.74 -24.98
C LEU A 220 2.77 8.49 -24.16
N LYS A 221 2.77 9.04 -22.94
CA LYS A 221 3.84 8.81 -21.96
C LYS A 221 3.78 7.37 -21.44
N MET A 222 4.83 6.61 -21.73
CA MET A 222 5.06 5.29 -21.14
C MET A 222 5.74 5.40 -19.78
N ARG A 223 5.60 4.35 -18.96
CA ARG A 223 6.45 4.19 -17.76
C ARG A 223 7.85 3.75 -18.18
N LYS A 224 8.80 3.76 -17.25
CA LYS A 224 10.14 3.20 -17.51
C LYS A 224 10.01 1.69 -17.72
N VAL A 225 10.83 1.10 -18.58
CA VAL A 225 10.83 -0.36 -18.83
C VAL A 225 10.96 -1.15 -17.53
N SER A 226 11.77 -0.65 -16.59
CA SER A 226 11.94 -1.26 -15.27
C SER A 226 10.64 -1.32 -14.45
N ASN A 227 9.69 -0.40 -14.62
CA ASN A 227 8.39 -0.49 -13.95
C ASN A 227 7.59 -1.69 -14.47
N TYR A 228 7.70 -2.05 -15.74
CA TYR A 228 6.99 -3.21 -16.28
C TYR A 228 7.61 -4.53 -15.79
N LEU A 229 8.93 -4.57 -15.54
CA LEU A 229 9.61 -5.78 -15.08
C LEU A 229 9.61 -5.93 -13.55
N LEU A 230 9.90 -4.84 -12.83
CA LEU A 230 9.98 -4.82 -11.37
C LEU A 230 8.67 -4.41 -10.71
N GLY A 231 7.67 -4.01 -11.49
CA GLY A 231 6.39 -3.50 -11.00
C GLY A 231 6.48 -2.09 -10.39
N GLY A 232 5.38 -1.69 -9.77
CA GLY A 232 5.26 -0.47 -8.98
C GLY A 232 4.91 0.79 -9.77
N GLY A 233 4.12 1.67 -9.13
CA GLY A 233 3.79 2.99 -9.68
C GLY A 233 2.68 3.00 -10.74
N PHE A 234 1.93 1.91 -10.90
CA PHE A 234 0.77 1.87 -11.79
C PHE A 234 -0.52 2.33 -11.11
N ALA A 235 -1.33 3.07 -11.86
CA ALA A 235 -2.74 3.26 -11.52
C ALA A 235 -3.52 2.07 -12.06
N ILE A 236 -4.52 1.59 -11.31
CA ILE A 236 -5.34 0.47 -11.77
C ILE A 236 -6.41 1.04 -12.70
N GLY A 237 -6.11 1.03 -14.00
CA GLY A 237 -7.06 1.32 -15.06
C GLY A 237 -7.70 0.04 -15.61
N LYS A 238 -8.42 0.16 -16.72
CA LYS A 238 -9.14 -0.97 -17.33
C LYS A 238 -8.19 -2.08 -17.81
N LYS A 239 -7.08 -1.72 -18.46
CA LYS A 239 -6.10 -2.69 -19.00
C LYS A 239 -5.32 -3.38 -17.88
N GLU A 240 -4.95 -2.64 -16.84
CA GLU A 240 -4.27 -3.17 -15.65
C GLU A 240 -5.20 -4.11 -14.89
N ALA A 241 -6.46 -3.72 -14.70
CA ALA A 241 -7.46 -4.56 -14.03
C ALA A 241 -7.75 -5.85 -14.81
N PHE A 242 -7.86 -5.76 -16.14
CA PHE A 242 -8.03 -6.94 -16.98
C PHE A 242 -6.87 -7.94 -16.82
N LEU A 243 -5.62 -7.47 -16.95
CA LEU A 243 -4.45 -8.33 -16.81
C LEU A 243 -4.28 -8.87 -15.38
N MET A 244 -4.64 -8.05 -14.38
CA MET A 244 -4.69 -8.47 -12.98
C MET A 244 -5.67 -9.63 -12.78
N VAL A 245 -6.91 -9.51 -13.25
CA VAL A 245 -7.91 -10.60 -13.16
C VAL A 245 -7.47 -11.83 -13.96
N PHE A 246 -6.98 -11.64 -15.19
CA PHE A 246 -6.49 -12.73 -16.03
C PHE A 246 -5.35 -13.49 -15.34
N SER A 247 -4.30 -12.81 -14.90
CA SER A 247 -3.16 -13.42 -14.18
C SER A 247 -3.61 -14.16 -12.91
N SER A 248 -4.60 -13.62 -12.20
CA SER A 248 -5.15 -14.24 -10.98
C SER A 248 -5.88 -15.55 -11.25
N LEU A 249 -6.71 -15.59 -12.30
CA LEU A 249 -7.40 -16.81 -12.70
C LEU A 249 -6.43 -17.89 -13.19
N MET A 250 -5.41 -17.49 -13.95
CA MET A 250 -4.35 -18.38 -14.42
C MET A 250 -3.53 -18.96 -13.26
N PHE A 251 -3.21 -18.13 -12.27
CA PHE A 251 -2.54 -18.55 -11.04
C PHE A 251 -3.39 -19.56 -10.25
N GLY A 252 -4.70 -19.31 -10.10
CA GLY A 252 -5.63 -20.26 -9.48
C GLY A 252 -5.74 -21.59 -10.24
N ALA A 253 -5.83 -21.53 -11.58
CA ALA A 253 -5.91 -22.72 -12.43
C ALA A 253 -4.64 -23.58 -12.37
N ALA A 254 -3.45 -22.95 -12.27
CA ALA A 254 -2.18 -23.67 -12.14
C ALA A 254 -2.10 -24.54 -10.86
N HIS A 255 -2.92 -24.24 -9.84
CA HIS A 255 -2.94 -25.02 -8.61
C HIS A 255 -3.72 -26.35 -8.73
N ILE A 256 -4.52 -26.55 -9.79
CA ILE A 256 -5.29 -27.80 -10.01
C ILE A 256 -4.37 -29.03 -10.15
N PHE A 257 -3.15 -28.83 -10.63
CA PHE A 257 -2.23 -29.93 -10.91
C PHE A 257 -1.60 -30.53 -9.65
N SER A 258 -1.61 -29.79 -8.54
CA SER A 258 -0.99 -30.20 -7.27
C SER A 258 -1.94 -30.13 -6.08
N TRP A 259 -3.06 -29.44 -6.20
CA TRP A 259 -4.10 -29.28 -5.17
C TRP A 259 -5.47 -29.64 -5.72
N ASP A 260 -6.45 -29.73 -4.81
CA ASP A 260 -7.84 -29.94 -5.20
C ASP A 260 -8.48 -28.73 -5.90
N LEU A 261 -9.68 -28.95 -6.44
CA LEU A 261 -10.48 -27.91 -7.09
C LEU A 261 -10.86 -26.78 -6.12
N TYR A 262 -10.96 -27.06 -4.82
CA TYR A 262 -11.31 -26.08 -3.80
C TYR A 262 -10.17 -25.11 -3.51
N LYS A 263 -8.93 -25.41 -3.90
CA LYS A 263 -7.80 -24.48 -3.83
C LYS A 263 -7.86 -23.38 -4.90
N ILE A 264 -8.57 -23.58 -6.01
CA ILE A 264 -8.58 -22.64 -7.15
C ILE A 264 -9.04 -21.25 -6.71
N LEU A 265 -10.15 -21.15 -5.99
CA LEU A 265 -10.72 -19.86 -5.59
C LEU A 265 -9.81 -19.13 -4.58
N PRO A 266 -9.37 -19.75 -3.47
CA PRO A 266 -8.28 -19.25 -2.61
C PRO A 266 -7.06 -18.75 -3.37
N ALA A 267 -6.51 -19.57 -4.27
CA ALA A 267 -5.33 -19.22 -5.04
C ALA A 267 -5.60 -18.05 -5.99
N ALA A 268 -6.76 -17.99 -6.64
CA ALA A 268 -7.13 -16.86 -7.50
C ALA A 268 -7.29 -15.56 -6.71
N VAL A 269 -7.90 -15.60 -5.53
CA VAL A 269 -8.05 -14.42 -4.65
C VAL A 269 -6.69 -13.94 -4.14
N ALA A 270 -5.80 -14.86 -3.74
CA ALA A 270 -4.41 -14.52 -3.40
C ALA A 270 -3.66 -13.95 -4.62
N GLY A 271 -3.85 -14.56 -5.81
CA GLY A 271 -3.30 -14.09 -7.08
C GLY A 271 -3.71 -12.66 -7.40
N LEU A 272 -4.93 -12.26 -7.06
CA LEU A 272 -5.43 -10.89 -7.22
C LEU A 272 -4.70 -9.92 -6.29
N ALA A 273 -4.49 -10.31 -5.04
CA ALA A 273 -3.73 -9.53 -4.08
C ALA A 273 -2.26 -9.37 -4.52
N PHE A 274 -1.61 -10.44 -4.96
CA PHE A 274 -0.25 -10.41 -5.48
C PHE A 274 -0.12 -9.51 -6.71
N ALA A 275 -1.05 -9.61 -7.67
CA ALA A 275 -1.09 -8.75 -8.85
C ALA A 275 -1.31 -7.27 -8.49
N TYR A 276 -2.16 -6.99 -7.51
CA TYR A 276 -2.35 -5.64 -6.98
C TYR A 276 -1.05 -5.09 -6.36
N LEU A 277 -0.36 -5.87 -5.52
CA LEU A 277 0.91 -5.48 -4.92
C LEU A 277 2.01 -5.28 -5.97
N PHE A 278 2.07 -6.13 -7.00
CA PHE A 278 3.01 -5.97 -8.12
C PHE A 278 2.81 -4.63 -8.83
N LEU A 279 1.57 -4.29 -9.18
CA LEU A 279 1.26 -3.04 -9.89
C LEU A 279 1.49 -1.80 -9.02
N LYS A 280 1.16 -1.86 -7.73
CA LYS A 280 1.27 -0.72 -6.81
C LYS A 280 2.66 -0.52 -6.25
N LEU A 281 3.24 -1.57 -5.68
CA LEU A 281 4.49 -1.51 -4.93
C LEU A 281 5.66 -2.05 -5.74
N GLY A 282 5.48 -3.21 -6.38
CA GLY A 282 6.50 -3.91 -7.17
C GLY A 282 6.58 -5.40 -6.85
N VAL A 283 7.38 -6.13 -7.62
CA VAL A 283 7.56 -7.59 -7.51
C VAL A 283 8.11 -8.00 -6.14
N TYR A 284 8.95 -7.17 -5.51
CA TYR A 284 9.45 -7.44 -4.16
C TYR A 284 8.31 -7.59 -3.14
N ALA A 285 7.21 -6.84 -3.31
CA ALA A 285 6.09 -6.88 -2.39
C ALA A 285 5.26 -8.14 -2.58
N SER A 286 5.10 -8.61 -3.83
CA SER A 286 4.40 -9.86 -4.11
C SER A 286 5.22 -11.06 -3.68
N ILE A 287 6.54 -11.06 -3.93
CA ILE A 287 7.48 -12.08 -3.40
C ILE A 287 7.39 -12.15 -1.89
N LEU A 288 7.47 -11.01 -1.21
CA LEU A 288 7.46 -10.96 0.25
C LEU A 288 6.11 -11.46 0.81
N MET A 289 4.99 -11.10 0.17
CA MET A 289 3.67 -11.59 0.58
C MET A 289 3.53 -13.11 0.36
N HIS A 290 3.97 -13.62 -0.79
CA HIS A 290 3.92 -15.05 -1.12
C HIS A 290 4.78 -15.85 -0.13
N PHE A 291 6.01 -15.37 0.13
CA PHE A 291 6.88 -15.90 1.18
C PHE A 291 6.24 -15.89 2.55
N GLY A 292 5.56 -14.80 2.91
CA GLY A 292 4.87 -14.69 4.19
C GLY A 292 3.75 -15.72 4.37
N ILE A 293 3.08 -16.11 3.28
CA ILE A 293 2.03 -17.15 3.30
C ILE A 293 2.67 -18.53 3.41
N ASP A 294 3.65 -18.84 2.54
CA ASP A 294 4.25 -20.18 2.47
C ASP A 294 5.07 -20.51 3.71
N PHE A 295 5.89 -19.57 4.17
CA PHE A 295 6.76 -19.78 5.33
C PHE A 295 6.04 -19.58 6.67
N MET A 296 4.76 -19.23 6.69
CA MET A 296 4.04 -18.94 7.94
C MET A 296 4.14 -20.10 8.93
N SER A 297 4.03 -21.35 8.45
CA SER A 297 4.07 -22.57 9.27
C SER A 297 5.43 -23.25 9.31
N VAL A 298 6.42 -22.81 8.53
CA VAL A 298 7.76 -23.43 8.46
C VAL A 298 8.45 -23.53 9.83
N PRO A 299 8.33 -22.56 10.77
CA PRO A 299 8.90 -22.73 12.10
C PRO A 299 8.44 -24.01 12.82
N LEU A 300 7.22 -24.51 12.56
CA LEU A 300 6.73 -25.76 13.12
C LEU A 300 7.42 -26.99 12.52
N SER A 301 7.86 -26.91 11.26
CA SER A 301 8.64 -27.98 10.62
C SER A 301 10.10 -27.97 11.05
N VAL A 302 10.65 -26.80 11.39
CA VAL A 302 12.03 -26.66 11.90
C VAL A 302 12.11 -27.09 13.37
N PHE A 303 11.07 -26.81 14.16
CA PHE A 303 11.02 -27.09 15.60
C PHE A 303 9.76 -27.90 15.97
N PRO A 304 9.60 -29.15 15.48
CA PRO A 304 8.35 -29.91 15.59
C PRO A 304 7.91 -30.21 17.03
N ASP A 305 8.86 -30.42 17.94
CA ASP A 305 8.58 -30.77 19.34
C ASP A 305 8.56 -29.56 20.27
N ASN A 306 8.65 -28.34 19.74
CA ASN A 306 8.65 -27.12 20.54
C ASN A 306 7.22 -26.59 20.76
N TYR A 307 6.66 -26.93 21.92
CA TYR A 307 5.32 -26.50 22.32
C TYR A 307 5.18 -24.96 22.40
N GLU A 308 6.22 -24.26 22.86
CA GLU A 308 6.18 -22.80 23.00
C GLU A 308 6.06 -22.12 21.63
N ILE A 309 6.85 -22.55 20.64
CA ILE A 309 6.77 -22.05 19.27
C ILE A 309 5.40 -22.35 18.68
N THR A 310 4.89 -23.57 18.88
CA THR A 310 3.56 -23.97 18.40
C THR A 310 2.46 -23.09 18.98
N MET A 311 2.48 -22.86 20.30
CA MET A 311 1.50 -22.03 20.98
C MET A 311 1.59 -20.57 20.55
N LEU A 312 2.79 -19.98 20.53
CA LEU A 312 3.00 -18.58 20.16
C LEU A 312 2.60 -18.31 18.71
N LEU A 313 3.00 -19.19 17.78
CA LEU A 313 2.64 -19.06 16.38
C LEU A 313 1.13 -19.27 16.16
N GLY A 314 0.53 -20.25 16.83
CA GLY A 314 -0.92 -20.48 16.78
C GLY A 314 -1.71 -19.25 17.25
N LEU A 315 -1.32 -18.66 18.37
CA LEU A 315 -1.93 -17.42 18.88
C LEU A 315 -1.72 -16.24 17.93
N ALA A 316 -0.50 -16.08 17.38
CA ALA A 316 -0.22 -15.02 16.40
C ALA A 316 -1.10 -15.15 15.14
N ILE A 317 -1.24 -16.37 14.60
CA ILE A 317 -2.11 -16.65 13.45
C ILE A 317 -3.57 -16.32 13.78
N LEU A 318 -4.06 -16.69 14.96
CA LEU A 318 -5.44 -16.34 15.38
C LEU A 318 -5.65 -14.82 15.44
N VAL A 319 -4.67 -14.07 15.97
CA VAL A 319 -4.71 -12.60 15.97
C VAL A 319 -4.73 -12.07 14.54
N TRP A 320 -3.87 -12.57 13.66
CA TRP A 320 -3.82 -12.16 12.25
C TRP A 320 -5.08 -12.51 11.47
N VAL A 321 -5.75 -13.62 11.79
CA VAL A 321 -7.08 -13.94 11.26
C VAL A 321 -8.12 -12.93 11.76
N GLY A 322 -8.13 -12.62 13.06
CA GLY A 322 -9.06 -11.63 13.61
C GLY A 322 -8.91 -10.24 12.99
N VAL A 323 -7.66 -9.75 12.91
CA VAL A 323 -7.35 -8.46 12.27
C VAL A 323 -7.63 -8.52 10.77
N GLY A 324 -7.26 -9.61 10.12
CA GLY A 324 -7.44 -9.80 8.70
C GLY A 324 -8.90 -9.86 8.26
N LEU A 325 -9.82 -10.33 9.10
CA LEU A 325 -11.27 -10.25 8.82
C LEU A 325 -11.73 -8.80 8.62
N LEU A 326 -11.24 -7.87 9.45
CA LEU A 326 -11.56 -6.45 9.32
C LEU A 326 -11.02 -5.88 8.00
N TYR A 327 -9.78 -6.22 7.67
CA TYR A 327 -9.15 -5.77 6.43
C TYR A 327 -9.72 -6.45 5.18
N MET A 328 -10.16 -7.70 5.28
CA MET A 328 -10.85 -8.42 4.22
C MET A 328 -12.14 -7.69 3.86
N LEU A 329 -12.97 -7.33 4.85
CA LEU A 329 -14.19 -6.55 4.63
C LEU A 329 -13.88 -5.17 4.06
N LEU A 330 -12.85 -4.48 4.58
CA LEU A 330 -12.41 -3.18 4.09
C LEU A 330 -11.93 -3.22 2.63
N TYR A 331 -11.17 -4.23 2.24
CA TYR A 331 -10.66 -4.34 0.88
C TYR A 331 -11.73 -4.83 -0.09
N ALA A 332 -12.61 -5.74 0.35
CA ALA A 332 -13.77 -6.15 -0.42
C ALA A 332 -14.69 -4.95 -0.71
N SER A 333 -14.97 -4.12 0.30
CA SER A 333 -15.82 -2.94 0.13
C SER A 333 -15.19 -1.89 -0.79
N LYS A 334 -13.88 -1.64 -0.68
CA LYS A 334 -13.13 -0.76 -1.59
C LYS A 334 -13.10 -1.29 -3.03
N GLY A 335 -12.90 -2.59 -3.20
CA GLY A 335 -12.94 -3.25 -4.51
C GLY A 335 -14.32 -3.11 -5.16
N LEU A 336 -15.38 -3.42 -4.41
CA LEU A 336 -16.77 -3.26 -4.86
C LEU A 336 -17.10 -1.80 -5.18
N GLY A 337 -16.64 -0.86 -4.37
CA GLY A 337 -16.85 0.57 -4.60
C GLY A 337 -16.16 1.05 -5.88
N TRP A 338 -14.94 0.59 -6.13
CA TRP A 338 -14.22 0.87 -7.36
C TRP A 338 -14.92 0.30 -8.60
N ILE A 339 -15.43 -0.93 -8.53
CA ILE A 339 -16.19 -1.57 -9.61
C ILE A 339 -17.50 -0.81 -9.89
N LEU A 340 -18.23 -0.46 -8.83
CA LEU A 340 -19.53 0.22 -8.93
C LEU A 340 -19.41 1.73 -9.17
N GLY A 341 -18.19 2.28 -9.21
CA GLY A 341 -17.95 3.72 -9.38
C GLY A 341 -18.49 4.59 -8.23
N ARG A 342 -18.69 4.01 -7.03
CA ARG A 342 -19.24 4.70 -5.86
C ARG A 342 -18.46 4.38 -4.60
N ARG A 343 -18.47 5.29 -3.63
CA ARG A 343 -17.89 5.00 -2.32
C ARG A 343 -18.78 4.03 -1.56
N ILE A 344 -18.17 3.01 -0.97
CA ILE A 344 -18.80 2.05 -0.08
C ILE A 344 -18.10 2.17 1.28
N TRP A 345 -18.77 1.74 2.34
CA TRP A 345 -18.23 1.69 3.70
C TRP A 345 -16.75 1.25 3.73
N PRO A 346 -15.88 1.89 4.53
CA PRO A 346 -16.15 2.98 5.48
C PRO A 346 -16.03 4.38 4.86
N ASP A 347 -15.89 4.52 3.53
CA ASP A 347 -15.66 5.81 2.88
C ASP A 347 -16.95 6.64 2.66
N ILE A 348 -18.09 6.17 3.19
CA ILE A 348 -19.33 6.95 3.30
C ILE A 348 -19.13 7.89 4.50
N PRO A 349 -19.19 9.23 4.32
CA PRO A 349 -19.08 10.16 5.43
C PRO A 349 -20.13 9.81 6.48
N TRP A 350 -19.70 9.53 7.71
CA TRP A 350 -20.61 9.60 8.83
C TRP A 350 -20.98 11.07 8.96
N GLU A 351 -22.21 11.44 8.61
CA GLU A 351 -22.73 12.77 8.93
C GLU A 351 -22.70 12.87 10.46
N ARG A 352 -21.62 13.43 11.00
CA ARG A 352 -21.65 13.88 12.39
C ARG A 352 -22.62 15.07 12.40
N PRO A 353 -23.56 15.14 13.35
CA PRO A 353 -24.18 16.41 13.67
C PRO A 353 -23.03 17.41 13.85
N LEU A 354 -23.01 18.47 13.05
CA LEU A 354 -22.08 19.58 13.26
C LEU A 354 -22.20 19.94 14.75
N PRO A 355 -21.10 20.07 15.50
CA PRO A 355 -21.15 20.71 16.80
C PRO A 355 -21.84 22.04 16.55
N THR A 356 -23.04 22.22 17.11
CA THR A 356 -23.62 23.54 17.26
C THR A 356 -22.60 24.29 18.08
N ALA A 357 -21.74 25.07 17.42
CA ALA A 357 -20.83 25.95 18.12
C ALA A 357 -21.69 26.72 19.13
N PRO A 358 -21.36 26.70 20.43
CA PRO A 358 -22.03 27.61 21.34
C PRO A 358 -21.80 29.00 20.78
N MET A 359 -22.88 29.63 20.28
CA MET A 359 -22.88 31.03 19.92
C MET A 359 -22.24 31.77 21.10
N PRO A 360 -21.11 32.48 20.93
CA PRO A 360 -20.50 33.23 22.01
C PRO A 360 -21.55 34.23 22.52
N GLN A 361 -22.17 33.92 23.66
CA GLN A 361 -23.36 34.64 24.08
C GLN A 361 -23.06 36.02 24.67
N HIS A 362 -21.80 36.44 24.78
CA HIS A 362 -21.44 37.74 25.33
C HIS A 362 -20.23 38.32 24.59
N TYR A 363 -20.47 39.03 23.49
CA TYR A 363 -19.63 40.18 23.16
C TYR A 363 -20.30 41.41 23.76
N PRO A 364 -19.63 42.20 24.62
CA PRO A 364 -20.16 43.50 25.01
C PRO A 364 -20.31 44.37 23.75
N PRO A 365 -21.38 45.17 23.63
CA PRO A 365 -21.57 46.03 22.47
C PRO A 365 -20.38 46.99 22.35
N TYR A 366 -19.65 46.87 21.24
CA TYR A 366 -18.64 47.83 20.85
C TYR A 366 -19.35 49.12 20.47
N TYR A 367 -19.29 50.13 21.34
CA TYR A 367 -19.68 51.50 20.99
C TYR A 367 -18.53 52.11 20.16
N PRO A 368 -18.72 52.43 18.87
CA PRO A 368 -17.73 53.17 18.13
C PRO A 368 -17.70 54.60 18.68
N GLN A 369 -16.67 54.96 19.44
CA GLN A 369 -16.38 56.35 19.72
C GLN A 369 -15.82 57.00 18.45
N GLY A 370 -16.64 57.90 17.88
CA GLY A 370 -16.24 59.09 17.13
C GLY A 370 -15.15 58.94 16.08
N VAL A 371 -15.55 58.72 14.82
CA VAL A 371 -14.77 59.15 13.65
C VAL A 371 -15.73 59.74 12.62
N GLY A 372 -15.44 60.96 12.18
CA GLY A 372 -16.31 61.80 11.37
C GLY A 372 -16.68 61.22 10.01
N TYR A 373 -17.81 61.69 9.48
CA TYR A 373 -18.35 61.38 8.17
C TYR A 373 -17.36 61.71 7.04
N GLY A 374 -16.60 60.70 6.59
CA GLY A 374 -15.91 60.68 5.31
C GLY A 374 -16.72 59.87 4.30
N GLN A 375 -16.87 60.39 3.09
CA GLN A 375 -17.64 59.80 1.99
C GLN A 375 -17.31 58.31 1.74
N PRO A 376 -18.30 57.49 1.32
CA PRO A 376 -18.06 56.09 0.98
C PRO A 376 -17.10 55.99 -0.22
N PRO A 377 -16.12 55.06 -0.19
CA PRO A 377 -15.24 54.84 -1.33
C PRO A 377 -16.03 54.27 -2.52
N ALA A 378 -15.62 54.67 -3.73
CA ALA A 378 -16.25 54.24 -4.98
C ALA A 378 -16.22 52.71 -5.14
N PRO A 379 -17.24 52.11 -5.78
CA PRO A 379 -17.32 50.66 -5.96
C PRO A 379 -16.12 50.14 -6.78
N ILE A 380 -15.42 49.15 -6.22
CA ILE A 380 -14.39 48.41 -6.93
C ILE A 380 -15.08 47.58 -8.03
N PRO A 381 -14.67 47.68 -9.31
CA PRO A 381 -15.25 46.85 -10.36
C PRO A 381 -14.97 45.36 -10.08
N PRO A 382 -15.96 44.47 -10.30
CA PRO A 382 -15.79 43.05 -10.03
C PRO A 382 -14.64 42.48 -10.89
N PRO A 383 -13.80 41.59 -10.33
CA PRO A 383 -12.74 40.95 -11.09
C PRO A 383 -13.33 40.21 -12.30
N GLN A 384 -12.69 40.40 -13.46
CA GLN A 384 -13.08 39.76 -14.71
C GLN A 384 -13.15 38.23 -14.53
N GLN A 385 -14.36 37.69 -14.66
CA GLN A 385 -14.59 36.25 -14.67
C GLN A 385 -14.13 35.71 -16.01
N VAL A 386 -13.00 35.01 -16.02
CA VAL A 386 -12.60 34.17 -17.16
C VAL A 386 -13.65 33.05 -17.30
N PRO A 387 -14.24 32.82 -18.48
CA PRO A 387 -15.30 31.81 -18.66
C PRO A 387 -14.83 30.43 -18.19
N ARG A 388 -15.53 29.86 -17.20
CA ARG A 388 -15.37 28.46 -16.78
C ARG A 388 -15.97 27.55 -17.84
N ASP A 389 -15.18 26.60 -18.33
CA ASP A 389 -15.71 25.41 -19.00
C ASP A 389 -16.53 24.61 -17.97
N PRO A 390 -17.86 24.48 -18.15
CA PRO A 390 -18.73 23.78 -17.21
C PRO A 390 -18.48 22.27 -17.13
N THR A 391 -17.62 21.72 -18.00
CA THR A 391 -17.37 20.27 -18.10
C THR A 391 -16.09 19.81 -17.39
N ALA A 392 -15.30 20.73 -16.82
CA ALA A 392 -14.06 20.39 -16.12
C ALA A 392 -14.32 19.91 -14.68
N ILE A 393 -14.66 18.63 -14.51
CA ILE A 393 -14.68 18.00 -13.18
C ILE A 393 -13.24 17.68 -12.76
N GLY A 394 -12.64 18.56 -11.95
CA GLY A 394 -11.33 18.33 -11.33
C GLY A 394 -10.64 19.61 -10.88
N TYR A 395 -9.81 19.53 -9.84
CA TYR A 395 -8.93 20.62 -9.45
C TYR A 395 -7.93 20.90 -10.58
N VAL A 396 -7.76 22.17 -10.95
CA VAL A 396 -6.68 22.62 -11.84
C VAL A 396 -6.02 23.83 -11.20
N CYS A 397 -4.75 23.69 -10.84
CA CYS A 397 -4.01 24.78 -10.21
C CYS A 397 -3.87 25.98 -11.16
N LYS A 398 -4.34 27.16 -10.73
CA LYS A 398 -4.24 28.43 -11.49
C LYS A 398 -2.80 28.85 -11.81
N SER A 399 -1.82 28.41 -11.00
CA SER A 399 -0.42 28.80 -11.15
C SER A 399 0.38 27.87 -12.08
N CYS A 400 0.09 26.56 -12.08
CA CYS A 400 0.94 25.59 -12.81
C CYS A 400 0.18 24.52 -13.62
N GLY A 401 -1.15 24.56 -13.63
CA GLY A 401 -2.00 23.60 -14.37
C GLY A 401 -2.03 22.18 -13.80
N ASN A 402 -1.38 21.92 -12.66
CA ASN A 402 -1.40 20.60 -12.03
C ASN A 402 -2.83 20.22 -11.60
N ARG A 403 -3.16 18.93 -11.73
CA ARG A 403 -4.49 18.40 -11.41
C ARG A 403 -4.61 17.74 -10.04
N GLU A 404 -3.51 17.72 -9.30
CA GLU A 404 -3.45 17.13 -7.96
C GLU A 404 -3.36 18.24 -6.92
N ALA A 405 -4.25 18.19 -5.93
CA ALA A 405 -4.31 19.07 -4.77
C ALA A 405 -4.47 18.26 -3.49
N THR A 406 -4.04 18.85 -2.38
CA THR A 406 -4.39 18.45 -1.02
C THR A 406 -5.28 19.51 -0.39
N TYR A 407 -6.14 19.11 0.54
CA TYR A 407 -6.99 20.03 1.29
C TYR A 407 -6.30 20.40 2.60
N VAL A 408 -5.95 21.68 2.77
CA VAL A 408 -5.20 22.18 3.93
C VAL A 408 -5.87 23.46 4.40
N ASP A 409 -6.23 23.53 5.67
CA ASP A 409 -6.83 24.72 6.32
C ASP A 409 -8.09 25.28 5.61
N GLY A 410 -8.91 24.40 5.01
CA GLY A 410 -10.12 24.81 4.31
C GLY A 410 -9.94 25.15 2.82
N GLU A 411 -8.70 25.14 2.32
CA GLU A 411 -8.37 25.49 0.93
C GLU A 411 -7.68 24.36 0.16
N LEU A 412 -7.86 24.33 -1.16
CA LEU A 412 -7.18 23.36 -2.03
C LEU A 412 -5.78 23.85 -2.39
N THR A 413 -4.76 23.17 -1.89
CA THR A 413 -3.35 23.48 -2.14
C THR A 413 -2.77 22.57 -3.21
N CYS A 414 -2.16 23.14 -4.24
CA CYS A 414 -1.54 22.37 -5.32
C CYS A 414 -0.35 21.54 -4.82
N LEU A 415 -0.33 20.23 -5.11
CA LEU A 415 0.80 19.37 -4.71
C LEU A 415 2.10 19.66 -5.47
N LYS A 416 2.03 20.32 -6.63
CA LYS A 416 3.20 20.60 -7.46
C LYS A 416 3.88 21.93 -7.12
N CYS A 417 3.10 22.98 -6.90
CA CYS A 417 3.63 24.34 -6.70
C CYS A 417 3.25 24.98 -5.36
N GLY A 418 2.46 24.30 -4.52
CA GLY A 418 2.01 24.84 -3.23
C GLY A 418 1.01 25.99 -3.33
N ASN A 419 0.58 26.39 -4.53
CA ASN A 419 -0.37 27.49 -4.68
C ASN A 419 -1.75 27.10 -4.13
N ARG A 420 -2.32 27.99 -3.30
CA ARG A 420 -3.66 27.84 -2.72
C ARG A 420 -4.72 28.34 -3.72
N GLY A 421 -5.82 27.60 -3.83
CA GLY A 421 -6.77 27.66 -4.96
C GLY A 421 -8.03 28.46 -4.69
#